data_AF-A0A258ZLX7-F1
#
_entry.id   AF-A0A258ZLX7-F1
#
_cell.length_a   1.000
_cell.length_b   1.000
_cell.length_c   1.000
_cell.angle_alpha   90.00
_cell.angle_beta   90.00
_cell.angle_gamma   90.00
#
_symmetry.space_group_name_H-M   'P 1'
#
loop_
_entity.id
_entity.type
_entity.pdbx_description
1 polymer ?
#
loop_
_entity_poly.entity_id
_entity_poly.type
_entity_poly.pdbx_seq_one_letter_code
_entity_poly.pdbx_strand_id
1 'polypeptide(L)'
;LTLGGPKDAQMFEGLTDRGTQNESFMVHYNFPGFSVGEASPIGAPRRRELGHGNLAKRALEGATVRNGQTIRLVSEILESNGSSSMATVCGGYMALRAGDIDVCDPIAGVAMGMVQEGDRHAILTDIMGLEDHDGDLDFKVAGSKEGITAMQMDIKLGGIHLDVLKEALYQAKEARAHIIDIMMASEDTIELNEGTLPSTDLFHVDPSFIGDIIGQAGKTIREIIERFDVAIDIDKKKGSVKLTGKNREGIKGARDHIEGITSGLTPVERVEYKVGDVVQGKVKKIVDFGAFIELPGGIDGLIHISKLSDGHVGRVSDVIKEGDELMVEIVEFKGNKIGLGRAK
;
A
#
# COMPACT_ATOMS: atom_id res chain seq x y z
N LEU A 1 -13.37 -6.58 -11.92
CA LEU A 1 -12.21 -5.80 -11.41
C LEU A 1 -11.15 -5.75 -12.50
N THR A 2 -10.48 -4.61 -12.64
CA THR A 2 -9.29 -4.44 -13.49
C THR A 2 -8.26 -3.62 -12.72
N LEU A 3 -7.00 -4.04 -12.76
CA LEU A 3 -5.87 -3.36 -12.14
C LEU A 3 -5.02 -2.69 -13.21
N GLY A 4 -4.50 -1.50 -12.91
CA GLY A 4 -3.64 -0.72 -13.78
C GLY A 4 -2.56 0.01 -13.00
N GLY A 5 -1.61 0.58 -13.73
CA GLY A 5 -0.55 1.42 -13.16
C GLY A 5 -1.02 2.87 -12.93
N PRO A 6 -0.13 3.75 -12.43
CA PRO A 6 -0.44 5.16 -12.24
C PRO A 6 -0.86 5.91 -13.52
N LYS A 7 -0.45 5.42 -14.70
CA LYS A 7 -0.81 6.02 -16.01
C LYS A 7 -2.23 5.70 -16.44
N ASP A 8 -2.85 4.67 -15.86
CA ASP A 8 -4.23 4.27 -16.16
C ASP A 8 -5.25 5.02 -15.30
N ALA A 9 -4.78 5.86 -14.36
CA ALA A 9 -5.62 6.71 -13.54
C ALA A 9 -6.36 7.72 -14.44
N GLN A 10 -7.63 7.98 -14.11
CA GLN A 10 -8.44 8.92 -14.86
C GLN A 10 -8.06 10.36 -14.48
N MET A 11 -7.52 11.11 -15.44
CA MET A 11 -7.24 12.53 -15.27
C MET A 11 -8.53 13.35 -15.27
N PHE A 12 -8.68 14.27 -14.32
CA PHE A 12 -9.79 15.22 -14.28
C PHE A 12 -9.36 16.58 -13.73
N GLU A 13 -10.12 17.62 -14.06
CA GLU A 13 -9.89 18.99 -13.58
C GLU A 13 -11.16 19.52 -12.93
N GLY A 14 -11.10 19.77 -11.63
CA GLY A 14 -12.17 20.45 -10.91
C GLY A 14 -12.05 21.96 -11.05
N LEU A 15 -13.19 22.66 -11.04
CA LEU A 15 -13.24 24.14 -11.11
C LEU A 15 -12.44 24.81 -9.98
N THR A 16 -12.31 24.15 -8.84
CA THR A 16 -11.62 24.66 -7.65
C THR A 16 -10.17 24.21 -7.55
N ASP A 17 -9.73 23.30 -8.42
CA ASP A 17 -8.42 22.68 -8.31
C ASP A 17 -7.35 23.55 -8.97
N ARG A 18 -6.16 23.58 -8.38
CA ARG A 18 -5.00 24.33 -8.91
C ARG A 18 -4.22 23.55 -9.97
N GLY A 19 -4.77 22.44 -10.47
CA GLY A 19 -4.13 21.58 -11.47
C GLY A 19 -4.92 20.30 -11.70
N THR A 20 -4.42 19.47 -12.63
CA THR A 20 -5.01 18.18 -12.97
C THR A 20 -4.87 17.18 -11.83
N GLN A 21 -5.99 16.53 -11.49
CA GLN A 21 -6.07 15.47 -10.50
C GLN A 21 -6.16 14.10 -11.18
N ASN A 22 -5.78 13.06 -10.46
CA ASN A 22 -5.84 11.68 -10.92
C ASN A 22 -6.75 10.85 -10.03
N GLU A 23 -7.78 10.25 -10.64
CA GLU A 23 -8.63 9.28 -10.00
C GLU A 23 -8.06 7.87 -10.17
N SER A 24 -7.69 7.25 -9.06
CA SER A 24 -7.10 5.92 -9.01
C SER A 24 -8.08 4.83 -8.57
N PHE A 25 -9.28 5.20 -8.11
CA PHE A 25 -10.32 4.26 -7.74
C PHE A 25 -11.63 4.59 -8.47
N MET A 26 -11.94 3.80 -9.49
CA MET A 26 -13.08 4.02 -10.37
C MET A 26 -14.11 2.91 -10.19
N VAL A 27 -15.39 3.28 -10.07
CA VAL A 27 -16.51 2.34 -10.13
C VAL A 27 -17.44 2.79 -11.25
N HIS A 28 -17.52 1.99 -12.30
CA HIS A 28 -18.51 2.14 -13.36
C HIS A 28 -19.67 1.20 -13.09
N TYR A 29 -20.88 1.71 -13.22
CA TYR A 29 -22.10 0.98 -12.99
C TYR A 29 -22.95 1.07 -14.25
N ASN A 30 -23.40 -0.08 -14.73
CA ASN A 30 -24.17 -0.22 -15.95
C ASN A 30 -25.49 -0.94 -15.64
N PHE A 31 -26.58 -0.37 -16.15
CA PHE A 31 -27.95 -0.86 -15.97
C PHE A 31 -28.61 -1.10 -17.32
N PRO A 32 -28.33 -2.22 -17.98
CA PRO A 32 -28.93 -2.55 -19.26
C PRO A 32 -30.42 -2.86 -19.09
N GLY A 33 -31.27 -2.48 -20.06
CA GLY A 33 -32.73 -2.70 -19.94
C GLY A 33 -33.14 -4.16 -19.71
N PHE A 34 -32.36 -5.13 -20.20
CA PHE A 34 -32.66 -6.55 -19.97
C PHE A 34 -32.63 -6.92 -18.48
N SER A 35 -31.96 -6.15 -17.63
CA SER A 35 -31.89 -6.43 -16.18
C SER A 35 -33.23 -6.31 -15.47
N VAL A 36 -34.19 -5.65 -16.11
CA VAL A 36 -35.59 -5.54 -15.67
C VAL A 36 -36.57 -6.15 -16.68
N GLY A 37 -36.06 -6.92 -17.64
CA GLY A 37 -36.86 -7.54 -18.70
C GLY A 37 -37.33 -6.58 -19.80
N GLU A 38 -36.74 -5.40 -19.92
CA GLU A 38 -37.10 -4.40 -20.94
C GLU A 38 -36.11 -4.39 -22.12
N ALA A 39 -36.61 -4.05 -23.31
CA ALA A 39 -35.76 -3.77 -24.46
C ALA A 39 -35.37 -2.28 -24.45
N SER A 40 -34.08 -1.98 -24.28
CA SER A 40 -33.55 -0.61 -24.32
C SER A 40 -32.30 -0.51 -25.19
N PRO A 41 -32.08 0.61 -25.92
CA PRO A 41 -30.81 0.83 -26.62
C PRO A 41 -29.64 0.88 -25.63
N ILE A 42 -28.55 0.18 -25.96
CA ILE A 42 -27.29 0.29 -25.23
C ILE A 42 -26.59 1.57 -25.68
N GLY A 43 -26.27 2.45 -24.74
CA GLY A 43 -25.70 3.76 -25.02
C GLY A 43 -24.82 4.28 -23.90
N ALA A 44 -24.60 5.59 -23.88
CA ALA A 44 -23.84 6.24 -22.81
C ALA A 44 -24.58 6.13 -21.45
N PRO A 45 -23.84 6.07 -20.33
CA PRO A 45 -24.43 5.95 -19.01
C PRO A 45 -25.29 7.17 -18.67
N ARG A 46 -26.44 6.91 -18.06
CA ARG A 46 -27.42 7.89 -17.59
C ARG A 46 -27.02 8.47 -16.24
N ARG A 47 -27.68 9.55 -15.83
CA ARG A 47 -27.44 10.20 -14.52
C ARG A 47 -27.58 9.24 -13.33
N ARG A 48 -28.58 8.35 -13.35
CA ARG A 48 -28.80 7.37 -12.27
C ARG A 48 -27.67 6.34 -12.19
N GLU A 49 -27.18 5.88 -13.34
CA GLU A 49 -26.04 4.97 -13.41
C GLU A 49 -24.77 5.59 -12.85
N LEU A 50 -24.47 6.84 -13.23
CA LEU A 50 -23.35 7.60 -12.66
C LEU A 50 -23.51 7.82 -11.15
N GLY A 51 -24.73 8.13 -10.69
CA GLY A 51 -25.06 8.33 -9.28
C GLY A 51 -24.84 7.06 -8.45
N HIS A 52 -25.35 5.92 -8.92
CA HIS A 52 -25.18 4.62 -8.25
C HIS A 52 -23.70 4.19 -8.23
N GLY A 53 -22.98 4.35 -9.35
CA GLY A 53 -21.54 4.08 -9.40
C GLY A 53 -20.76 4.94 -8.41
N ASN A 54 -21.08 6.23 -8.31
CA ASN A 54 -20.44 7.13 -7.35
C ASN A 54 -20.79 6.80 -5.89
N LEU A 55 -22.04 6.39 -5.59
CA LEU A 55 -22.40 5.92 -4.25
C LEU A 55 -21.58 4.69 -3.85
N ALA A 56 -21.49 3.69 -4.74
CA ALA A 56 -20.72 2.49 -4.48
C ALA A 56 -19.22 2.77 -4.38
N LYS A 57 -18.70 3.69 -5.20
CA LYS A 57 -17.33 4.19 -5.10
C LYS A 57 -17.05 4.75 -3.71
N ARG A 58 -17.89 5.68 -3.23
CA ARG A 58 -17.72 6.32 -1.91
C ARG A 58 -17.77 5.29 -0.77
N ALA A 59 -18.60 4.25 -0.91
CA ALA A 59 -18.70 3.19 0.07
C ALA A 59 -17.42 2.34 0.18
N LEU A 60 -16.76 2.04 -0.95
CA LEU A 60 -15.62 1.12 -1.01
C LEU A 60 -14.26 1.82 -0.91
N GLU A 61 -14.12 3.03 -1.46
CA GLU A 61 -12.84 3.71 -1.60
C GLU A 61 -12.14 3.93 -0.25
N GLY A 62 -12.90 4.31 0.79
CA GLY A 62 -12.35 4.60 2.11
C GLY A 62 -11.79 3.38 2.84
N ALA A 63 -12.26 2.17 2.51
CA ALA A 63 -11.81 0.92 3.12
C ALA A 63 -10.73 0.21 2.30
N THR A 64 -10.52 0.60 1.04
CA THR A 64 -9.59 -0.08 0.13
C THR A 64 -8.16 0.45 0.30
N VAL A 65 -7.20 -0.44 0.56
CA VAL A 65 -5.78 -0.08 0.67
C VAL A 65 -5.19 0.04 -0.74
N ARG A 66 -4.69 1.23 -1.07
CA ARG A 66 -4.13 1.54 -2.40
C ARG A 66 -2.61 1.67 -2.34
N ASN A 67 -1.89 0.67 -2.86
CA ASN A 67 -0.43 0.69 -2.98
C ASN A 67 0.07 1.40 -4.27
N GLY A 68 -0.58 2.53 -4.61
CA GLY A 68 -0.30 3.29 -5.84
C GLY A 68 -0.67 2.55 -7.14
N GLN A 69 -1.60 1.61 -7.04
CA GLN A 69 -2.26 0.94 -8.16
C GLN A 69 -3.56 1.67 -8.52
N THR A 70 -3.93 1.60 -9.79
CA THR A 70 -5.23 2.08 -10.27
C THR A 70 -6.21 0.91 -10.28
N ILE A 71 -7.36 1.09 -9.65
CA ILE A 71 -8.41 0.09 -9.52
C ILE A 71 -9.63 0.57 -10.32
N ARG A 72 -10.10 -0.30 -11.22
CA ARG A 72 -11.37 -0.10 -11.92
C ARG A 72 -12.32 -1.26 -11.63
N LEU A 73 -13.44 -0.94 -11.01
CA LEU A 73 -14.59 -1.83 -10.88
C LEU A 73 -15.61 -1.47 -11.96
N VAL A 74 -16.17 -2.50 -12.59
CA VAL A 74 -17.32 -2.38 -13.49
C VAL A 74 -18.38 -3.33 -12.95
N SER A 75 -19.53 -2.76 -12.60
CA SER A 75 -20.70 -3.51 -12.13
C SER A 75 -21.72 -3.54 -13.24
N GLU A 76 -21.94 -4.74 -13.79
CA GLU A 76 -22.96 -5.01 -14.80
C GLU A 76 -24.17 -5.59 -14.08
N ILE A 77 -25.26 -4.82 -14.03
CA ILE A 77 -26.48 -5.31 -13.39
C ILE A 77 -27.18 -6.26 -14.36
N LEU A 78 -27.19 -7.54 -14.01
CA LEU A 78 -27.82 -8.57 -14.84
C LEU A 78 -29.30 -8.76 -14.49
N GLU A 79 -29.67 -8.48 -13.24
CA GLU A 79 -31.03 -8.58 -12.71
C GLU A 79 -31.22 -7.48 -11.67
N SER A 80 -32.42 -6.89 -11.60
CA SER A 80 -32.73 -5.87 -10.59
C SER A 80 -34.19 -5.93 -10.18
N ASN A 81 -34.44 -6.40 -8.96
CA ASN A 81 -35.73 -6.26 -8.27
C ASN A 81 -35.61 -5.50 -6.92
N GLY A 82 -34.40 -5.05 -6.58
CA GLY A 82 -34.10 -4.28 -5.37
C GLY A 82 -32.95 -3.32 -5.63
N SER A 83 -32.20 -2.95 -4.59
CA SER A 83 -31.10 -2.00 -4.74
C SER A 83 -29.84 -2.62 -5.35
N SER A 84 -29.78 -2.62 -6.67
CA SER A 84 -28.58 -2.99 -7.44
C SER A 84 -27.37 -2.10 -7.13
N SER A 85 -27.58 -0.89 -6.61
CA SER A 85 -26.49 -0.04 -6.12
C SER A 85 -25.80 -0.60 -4.87
N MET A 86 -26.56 -1.21 -3.95
CA MET A 86 -26.01 -1.89 -2.77
C MET A 86 -25.42 -3.24 -3.14
N ALA A 87 -26.05 -3.97 -4.07
CA ALA A 87 -25.45 -5.17 -4.65
C ALA A 87 -24.08 -4.88 -5.30
N THR A 88 -23.92 -3.70 -5.93
CA THR A 88 -22.63 -3.26 -6.48
C THR A 88 -21.56 -3.03 -5.41
N VAL A 89 -21.95 -2.55 -4.22
CA VAL A 89 -21.01 -2.45 -3.09
C VAL A 89 -20.55 -3.84 -2.66
N CYS A 90 -21.49 -4.75 -2.42
CA CYS A 90 -21.18 -6.12 -1.97
C CYS A 90 -20.33 -6.87 -3.01
N GLY A 91 -20.76 -6.88 -4.27
CA GLY A 91 -20.02 -7.51 -5.36
C GLY A 91 -18.68 -6.82 -5.65
N GLY A 92 -18.62 -5.50 -5.48
CA GLY A 92 -17.37 -4.73 -5.59
C GLY A 92 -16.35 -5.13 -4.54
N TYR A 93 -16.77 -5.29 -3.28
CA TYR A 93 -15.93 -5.84 -2.22
C TYR A 93 -15.42 -7.24 -2.57
N MET A 94 -16.33 -8.16 -2.94
CA MET A 94 -15.93 -9.53 -3.31
C MET A 94 -14.95 -9.54 -4.48
N ALA A 95 -15.15 -8.66 -5.47
CA ALA A 95 -14.24 -8.54 -6.60
C ALA A 95 -12.86 -8.00 -6.20
N LEU A 96 -12.77 -7.10 -5.22
CA LEU A 96 -11.50 -6.64 -4.66
C LEU A 96 -10.77 -7.79 -3.96
N ARG A 97 -11.47 -8.58 -3.14
CA ARG A 97 -10.89 -9.76 -2.46
C ARG A 97 -10.41 -10.81 -3.47
N ALA A 98 -11.21 -11.09 -4.50
CA ALA A 98 -10.82 -11.98 -5.60
C ALA A 98 -9.63 -11.47 -6.43
N GLY A 99 -9.35 -10.16 -6.39
CA GLY A 99 -8.18 -9.55 -7.00
C GLY A 99 -6.96 -9.46 -6.11
N ASP A 100 -6.97 -10.11 -4.93
CA ASP A 100 -5.94 -9.99 -3.90
C ASP A 100 -5.67 -8.54 -3.49
N ILE A 101 -6.74 -7.73 -3.41
CA ILE A 101 -6.66 -6.35 -2.95
C ILE A 101 -7.00 -6.29 -1.46
N ASP A 102 -6.10 -5.69 -0.70
CA ASP A 102 -6.28 -5.44 0.72
C ASP A 102 -7.40 -4.44 0.96
N VAL A 103 -8.32 -4.81 1.84
CA VAL A 103 -9.42 -3.98 2.31
C VAL A 103 -9.40 -4.02 3.83
N CYS A 104 -9.42 -2.86 4.49
CA CYS A 104 -9.28 -2.74 5.94
C CYS A 104 -10.40 -3.45 6.72
N ASP A 105 -11.62 -3.45 6.18
CA ASP A 105 -12.79 -4.08 6.76
C ASP A 105 -13.72 -4.62 5.66
N PRO A 106 -14.52 -5.68 5.93
CA PRO A 106 -15.60 -6.09 5.06
C PRO A 106 -16.64 -4.99 4.88
N ILE A 107 -16.97 -4.64 3.64
CA ILE A 107 -17.95 -3.59 3.31
C ILE A 107 -19.14 -4.20 2.57
N ALA A 108 -20.33 -4.02 3.13
CA ALA A 108 -21.59 -4.37 2.50
C ALA A 108 -22.55 -3.18 2.45
N GLY A 109 -23.53 -3.25 1.56
CA GLY A 109 -24.62 -2.29 1.44
C GLY A 109 -25.97 -2.96 1.67
N VAL A 110 -26.92 -2.21 2.22
CA VAL A 110 -28.33 -2.62 2.33
C VAL A 110 -29.24 -1.45 1.98
N ALA A 111 -30.34 -1.75 1.29
CA ALA A 111 -31.41 -0.78 1.06
C ALA A 111 -32.52 -0.97 2.07
N MET A 112 -32.97 0.15 2.61
CA MET A 112 -33.96 0.20 3.66
C MET A 112 -35.08 1.11 3.17
N GLY A 113 -36.30 0.83 3.64
CA GLY A 113 -37.44 1.68 3.37
C GLY A 113 -38.28 1.89 4.60
N MET A 114 -39.30 2.74 4.46
CA MET A 114 -40.29 2.93 5.49
C MET A 114 -41.65 3.20 4.87
N VAL A 115 -42.70 2.71 5.51
CA VAL A 115 -44.08 3.09 5.24
C VAL A 115 -44.67 3.69 6.51
N GLN A 116 -45.42 4.78 6.39
CA GLN A 116 -46.02 5.50 7.50
C GLN A 116 -47.51 5.80 7.24
N GLU A 117 -48.36 5.47 8.21
CA GLU A 117 -49.78 5.81 8.21
C GLU A 117 -50.17 6.43 9.56
N GLY A 118 -50.36 7.76 9.55
CA GLY A 118 -50.56 8.53 10.77
C GLY A 118 -49.36 8.40 11.71
N ASP A 119 -49.60 7.90 12.91
CA ASP A 119 -48.57 7.70 13.95
C ASP A 119 -47.89 6.32 13.90
N ARG A 120 -48.29 5.45 12.96
CA ARG A 120 -47.69 4.11 12.81
C ARG A 120 -46.68 4.11 11.67
N HIS A 121 -45.51 3.54 11.90
CA HIS A 121 -44.51 3.30 10.86
C HIS A 121 -44.05 1.84 10.87
N ALA A 122 -43.57 1.38 9.72
CA ALA A 122 -42.88 0.11 9.57
C ALA A 122 -41.59 0.34 8.77
N ILE A 123 -40.46 -0.13 9.29
CA ILE A 123 -39.16 -0.07 8.61
C ILE A 123 -38.94 -1.39 7.86
N LEU A 124 -38.68 -1.27 6.57
CA LEU A 124 -38.46 -2.38 5.66
C LEU A 124 -36.97 -2.59 5.43
N THR A 125 -36.54 -3.86 5.42
CA THR A 125 -35.15 -4.27 5.18
C THR A 125 -35.04 -4.95 3.83
N ASP A 126 -34.02 -4.59 3.06
CA ASP A 126 -33.76 -5.08 1.71
C ASP A 126 -34.95 -4.90 0.77
N ILE A 127 -35.36 -3.63 0.63
CA ILE A 127 -36.57 -3.28 -0.12
C ILE A 127 -36.52 -3.69 -1.59
N MET A 128 -37.66 -4.18 -2.06
CA MET A 128 -37.94 -4.40 -3.47
C MET A 128 -38.28 -3.10 -4.19
N GLY A 129 -38.22 -3.11 -5.53
CA GLY A 129 -38.55 -1.94 -6.34
C GLY A 129 -39.98 -1.41 -6.13
N LEU A 130 -40.94 -2.30 -5.81
CA LEU A 130 -42.30 -1.90 -5.48
C LEU A 130 -42.38 -1.19 -4.12
N GLU A 131 -41.67 -1.70 -3.12
CA GLU A 131 -41.61 -1.11 -1.78
C GLU A 131 -40.88 0.24 -1.78
N ASP A 132 -39.87 0.40 -2.64
CA ASP A 132 -39.21 1.69 -2.91
C ASP A 132 -40.18 2.67 -3.56
N HIS A 133 -40.93 2.24 -4.58
CA HIS A 133 -41.87 3.10 -5.30
C HIS A 133 -42.99 3.61 -4.39
N ASP A 134 -43.62 2.71 -3.63
CA ASP A 134 -44.79 3.00 -2.80
C ASP A 134 -44.44 3.44 -1.37
N GLY A 135 -43.18 3.30 -0.94
CA GLY A 135 -42.70 3.70 0.37
C GLY A 135 -42.52 5.21 0.54
N ASP A 136 -42.53 5.66 1.80
CA ASP A 136 -42.45 7.06 2.22
C ASP A 136 -41.01 7.56 2.41
N LEU A 137 -40.08 6.62 2.59
CA LEU A 137 -38.65 6.84 2.77
C LEU A 137 -37.91 5.70 2.08
N ASP A 138 -36.86 6.04 1.34
CA ASP A 138 -35.83 5.08 0.95
C ASP A 138 -34.45 5.58 1.39
N PHE A 139 -33.67 4.70 2.01
CA PHE A 139 -32.30 5.02 2.33
C PHE A 139 -31.39 3.82 2.18
N LYS A 140 -30.18 4.09 1.73
CA LYS A 140 -29.17 3.12 1.35
C LYS A 140 -27.99 3.33 2.27
N VAL A 141 -27.59 2.28 2.98
CA VAL A 141 -26.50 2.34 3.96
C VAL A 141 -25.45 1.32 3.59
N ALA A 142 -24.21 1.77 3.46
CA ALA A 142 -23.05 0.93 3.23
C ALA A 142 -21.97 1.14 4.29
N GLY A 143 -21.23 0.09 4.60
CA GLY A 143 -20.14 0.13 5.57
C GLY A 143 -19.76 -1.24 6.12
N SER A 144 -18.94 -1.22 7.16
CA SER A 144 -18.55 -2.42 7.92
C SER A 144 -19.53 -2.73 9.04
N LYS A 145 -19.27 -3.78 9.82
CA LYS A 145 -20.04 -4.06 11.04
C LYS A 145 -19.92 -2.93 12.09
N GLU A 146 -18.79 -2.23 12.09
CA GLU A 146 -18.46 -1.22 13.09
C GLU A 146 -18.78 0.22 12.64
N GLY A 147 -18.88 0.48 11.33
CA GLY A 147 -19.04 1.83 10.82
C GLY A 147 -19.81 1.93 9.51
N ILE A 148 -20.25 3.15 9.20
CA ILE A 148 -20.88 3.51 7.93
C ILE A 148 -19.82 4.22 7.08
N THR A 149 -19.63 3.77 5.83
CA THR A 149 -18.73 4.42 4.86
C THR A 149 -19.49 5.32 3.90
N ALA A 150 -20.74 4.98 3.57
CA ALA A 150 -21.61 5.82 2.76
C ALA A 150 -23.07 5.66 3.17
N MET A 151 -23.81 6.75 3.06
CA MET A 151 -25.26 6.77 3.26
C MET A 151 -25.89 7.71 2.23
N GLN A 152 -26.98 7.27 1.63
CA GLN A 152 -27.86 8.08 0.79
C GLN A 152 -29.28 7.93 1.32
N MET A 153 -30.01 9.02 1.43
CA MET A 153 -31.39 9.04 1.91
C MET A 153 -32.21 9.95 1.01
N ASP A 154 -33.36 9.46 0.58
CA ASP A 154 -34.37 10.21 -0.16
C ASP A 154 -35.69 10.13 0.63
N ILE A 155 -36.21 11.30 0.99
CA ILE A 155 -37.38 11.42 1.87
C ILE A 155 -38.51 11.99 1.01
N LYS A 156 -39.60 11.23 0.88
CA LYS A 156 -40.81 11.70 0.17
C LYS A 156 -41.75 12.48 1.09
N LEU A 157 -41.61 12.29 2.40
CA LEU A 157 -42.33 13.03 3.45
C LEU A 157 -41.73 14.42 3.72
N GLY A 158 -42.49 15.26 4.43
CA GLY A 158 -42.01 16.57 4.92
C GLY A 158 -40.93 16.52 6.01
N GLY A 159 -40.53 15.32 6.45
CA GLY A 159 -39.49 15.08 7.45
C GLY A 159 -39.59 13.70 8.10
N ILE A 160 -38.58 13.34 8.89
CA ILE A 160 -38.52 12.10 9.69
C ILE A 160 -38.15 12.43 11.14
N HIS A 161 -38.82 11.78 12.10
CA HIS A 161 -38.46 11.95 13.51
C HIS A 161 -37.10 11.27 13.79
N LEU A 162 -36.27 11.90 14.62
CA LEU A 162 -34.90 11.42 14.89
C LEU A 162 -34.88 9.99 15.47
N ASP A 163 -35.87 9.66 16.31
CA ASP A 163 -35.99 8.34 16.91
C ASP A 163 -36.28 7.24 15.87
N VAL A 164 -37.10 7.54 14.85
CA VAL A 164 -37.41 6.62 13.76
C VAL A 164 -36.18 6.43 12.87
N LEU A 165 -35.44 7.51 12.58
CA LEU A 165 -34.17 7.41 11.87
C LEU A 165 -33.16 6.54 12.63
N LYS A 166 -33.09 6.71 13.96
CA LYS A 166 -32.22 5.91 14.81
C LYS A 166 -32.59 4.43 14.74
N GLU A 167 -33.86 4.10 14.93
CA GLU A 167 -34.38 2.72 14.79
C GLU A 167 -34.00 2.13 13.43
N ALA A 168 -34.25 2.86 12.35
CA ALA A 168 -33.97 2.42 11.00
C ALA A 168 -32.48 2.15 10.75
N LEU A 169 -31.59 2.99 11.29
CA LEU A 169 -30.14 2.79 11.20
C LEU A 169 -29.64 1.58 12.01
N TYR A 170 -30.26 1.28 13.16
CA TYR A 170 -29.92 0.07 13.92
C TYR A 170 -30.38 -1.20 13.18
N GLN A 171 -31.59 -1.21 12.62
CA GLN A 171 -32.05 -2.32 11.78
C GLN A 171 -31.17 -2.49 10.54
N ALA A 172 -30.75 -1.38 9.90
CA ALA A 172 -29.81 -1.41 8.78
C ALA A 172 -28.43 -1.95 9.19
N LYS A 173 -27.97 -1.69 10.42
CA LYS A 173 -26.72 -2.25 10.96
C LYS A 173 -26.80 -3.77 11.06
N GLU A 174 -27.90 -4.31 11.60
CA GLU A 174 -28.12 -5.75 11.72
C GLU A 174 -28.18 -6.43 10.35
N ALA A 175 -28.93 -5.85 9.41
CA ALA A 175 -29.03 -6.37 8.05
C ALA A 175 -27.68 -6.35 7.32
N ARG A 176 -26.91 -5.27 7.45
CA ARG A 176 -25.57 -5.16 6.87
C ARG A 176 -24.61 -6.18 7.47
N ALA A 177 -24.65 -6.40 8.78
CA ALA A 177 -23.86 -7.42 9.44
C ALA A 177 -24.19 -8.83 8.93
N HIS A 178 -25.47 -9.14 8.73
CA HIS A 178 -25.92 -10.40 8.15
C HIS A 178 -25.39 -10.62 6.72
N ILE A 179 -25.46 -9.61 5.86
CA ILE A 179 -24.91 -9.68 4.50
C ILE A 179 -23.39 -9.92 4.53
N ILE A 180 -22.66 -9.23 5.43
CA ILE A 180 -21.22 -9.41 5.60
C ILE A 180 -20.89 -10.86 5.98
N ASP A 181 -21.66 -11.48 6.89
CA ASP A 181 -21.42 -12.87 7.30
C ASP A 181 -21.51 -13.85 6.10
N ILE A 182 -22.49 -13.65 5.23
CA ILE A 182 -22.66 -14.45 4.01
C ILE A 182 -21.51 -14.22 3.03
N MET A 183 -21.09 -12.96 2.85
CA MET A 183 -19.97 -12.60 1.99
C MET A 183 -18.66 -13.22 2.47
N MET A 184 -18.38 -13.14 3.78
CA MET A 184 -17.17 -13.71 4.38
C MET A 184 -17.13 -15.23 4.23
N ALA A 185 -18.26 -15.92 4.37
CA ALA A 185 -18.32 -17.36 4.11
C ALA A 185 -17.98 -17.73 2.65
N SER A 186 -18.20 -16.81 1.71
CA SER A 186 -17.83 -16.98 0.30
C SER A 186 -16.35 -16.64 0.04
N GLU A 187 -15.78 -15.72 0.82
CA GLU A 187 -14.37 -15.30 0.70
C GLU A 187 -13.41 -16.47 0.91
N ASP A 188 -13.70 -17.37 1.85
CA ASP A 188 -12.89 -18.56 2.14
C ASP A 188 -12.75 -19.52 0.94
N THR A 189 -13.61 -19.39 -0.06
CA THR A 189 -13.64 -20.24 -1.27
C THR A 189 -13.06 -19.56 -2.51
N ILE A 190 -12.60 -18.31 -2.39
CA ILE A 190 -12.05 -17.56 -3.51
C ILE A 190 -10.74 -18.19 -3.97
N GLU A 191 -10.68 -18.56 -5.25
CA GLU A 191 -9.44 -18.91 -5.94
C GLU A 191 -8.83 -17.65 -6.56
N LEU A 192 -7.64 -17.28 -6.09
CA LEU A 192 -6.94 -16.08 -6.58
C LEU A 192 -6.47 -16.25 -8.01
N ASN A 193 -6.62 -15.19 -8.82
CA ASN A 193 -6.11 -15.16 -10.18
C ASN A 193 -4.62 -14.81 -10.20
N GLU A 194 -3.75 -15.82 -10.11
CA GLU A 194 -2.29 -15.63 -10.00
C GLU A 194 -1.60 -15.26 -11.33
N GLY A 195 -2.23 -15.56 -12.47
CA GLY A 195 -1.58 -15.51 -13.79
C GLY A 195 -1.91 -14.31 -14.66
N THR A 196 -3.02 -13.62 -14.43
CA THR A 196 -3.55 -12.62 -15.38
C THR A 196 -3.51 -11.19 -14.85
N LEU A 197 -3.55 -11.02 -13.52
CA LEU A 197 -3.60 -9.69 -12.91
C LEU A 197 -2.18 -9.11 -12.76
N PRO A 198 -1.94 -7.87 -13.22
CA PRO A 198 -0.69 -7.20 -12.95
C PRO A 198 -0.55 -7.07 -11.44
N SER A 199 0.56 -7.59 -10.94
CA SER A 199 0.84 -7.58 -9.52
C SER A 199 1.79 -6.43 -9.22
N THR A 200 1.72 -5.91 -8.00
CA THR A 200 2.62 -4.87 -7.52
C THR A 200 3.05 -5.24 -6.12
N ASP A 201 4.36 -5.24 -5.87
CA ASP A 201 4.89 -5.41 -4.52
C ASP A 201 5.66 -4.15 -4.12
N LEU A 202 5.42 -3.69 -2.90
CA LEU A 202 6.04 -2.50 -2.34
C LEU A 202 6.70 -2.88 -1.02
N PHE A 203 8.02 -2.75 -0.98
CA PHE A 203 8.80 -3.08 0.20
C PHE A 203 9.87 -2.02 0.45
N HIS A 204 10.47 -2.09 1.63
CA HIS A 204 11.50 -1.16 2.06
C HIS A 204 12.85 -1.87 2.13
N VAL A 205 13.89 -1.17 1.71
CA VAL A 205 15.28 -1.61 1.74
C VAL A 205 16.13 -0.50 2.35
N ASP A 206 17.14 -0.86 3.14
CA ASP A 206 18.08 0.12 3.68
C ASP A 206 18.71 0.94 2.52
N PRO A 207 18.64 2.29 2.56
CA PRO A 207 19.16 3.14 1.50
C PRO A 207 20.63 2.89 1.11
N SER A 208 21.43 2.31 1.99
CA SER A 208 22.83 1.99 1.72
C SER A 208 23.02 0.89 0.67
N PHE A 209 22.08 -0.05 0.53
CA PHE A 209 22.15 -1.13 -0.47
C PHE A 209 21.56 -0.76 -1.83
N ILE A 210 20.94 0.43 -1.96
CA ILE A 210 20.35 0.87 -3.23
C ILE A 210 21.41 0.99 -4.34
N GLY A 211 22.65 1.34 -3.98
CA GLY A 211 23.77 1.37 -4.91
C GLY A 211 24.03 0.00 -5.54
N ASP A 212 23.97 -1.06 -4.74
CA ASP A 212 24.21 -2.45 -5.16
C ASP A 212 23.06 -2.99 -6.01
N ILE A 213 21.81 -2.65 -5.65
CA ILE A 213 20.60 -3.01 -6.41
C ILE A 213 20.63 -2.37 -7.81
N ILE A 214 21.04 -1.11 -7.92
CA ILE A 214 21.18 -0.44 -9.22
C ILE A 214 22.36 -1.04 -9.98
N GLY A 215 23.48 -1.29 -9.29
CA GLY A 215 24.72 -1.77 -9.85
C GLY A 215 25.47 -0.70 -10.66
N GLN A 216 26.68 -1.04 -11.09
CA GLN A 216 27.51 -0.12 -11.88
C GLN A 216 26.78 0.27 -13.19
N ALA A 217 26.53 1.56 -13.38
CA ALA A 217 25.79 2.12 -14.52
C ALA A 217 24.38 1.54 -14.74
N GLY A 218 23.74 0.97 -13.71
CA GLY A 218 22.41 0.39 -13.83
C GLY A 218 22.37 -1.02 -14.41
N LYS A 219 23.49 -1.75 -14.42
CA LYS A 219 23.56 -3.10 -15.00
C LYS A 219 22.67 -4.10 -14.25
N THR A 220 22.76 -4.14 -12.92
CA THR A 220 22.03 -5.08 -12.08
C THR A 220 20.52 -4.87 -12.21
N ILE A 221 20.04 -3.62 -12.10
CA ILE A 221 18.60 -3.33 -12.21
C ILE A 221 18.03 -3.70 -13.59
N ARG A 222 18.79 -3.50 -14.68
CA ARG A 222 18.38 -3.92 -16.03
C ARG A 222 18.29 -5.43 -16.16
N GLU A 223 19.26 -6.16 -15.58
CA GLU A 223 19.24 -7.62 -15.55
C GLU A 223 18.00 -8.15 -14.81
N ILE A 224 17.63 -7.55 -13.67
CA ILE A 224 16.43 -7.94 -12.92
C ILE A 224 15.17 -7.65 -13.74
N ILE A 225 15.08 -6.46 -14.35
CA ILE A 225 13.95 -6.07 -15.21
C ILE A 225 13.75 -7.07 -16.36
N GLU A 226 14.83 -7.41 -17.08
CA GLU A 226 14.76 -8.32 -18.23
C GLU A 226 14.51 -9.77 -17.82
N ARG A 227 15.16 -10.24 -16.75
CA ARG A 227 15.06 -11.63 -16.29
C ARG A 227 13.67 -11.98 -15.76
N PHE A 228 13.04 -11.04 -15.07
CA PHE A 228 11.76 -11.28 -14.40
C PHE A 228 10.56 -10.63 -15.10
N ASP A 229 10.75 -9.93 -16.24
CA ASP A 229 9.73 -9.13 -16.95
C ASP A 229 8.96 -8.19 -16.00
N VAL A 230 9.70 -7.46 -15.15
CA VAL A 230 9.15 -6.52 -14.16
C VAL A 230 9.66 -5.10 -14.38
N ALA A 231 8.85 -4.10 -14.02
CA ALA A 231 9.27 -2.72 -13.86
C ALA A 231 9.61 -2.44 -12.38
N ILE A 232 10.69 -1.70 -12.16
CA ILE A 232 11.20 -1.38 -10.82
C ILE A 232 11.28 0.14 -10.66
N ASP A 233 10.67 0.67 -9.62
CA ASP A 233 10.78 2.07 -9.20
C ASP A 233 11.40 2.14 -7.80
N ILE A 234 12.44 2.96 -7.62
CA ILE A 234 13.23 3.02 -6.39
C ILE A 234 13.34 4.47 -5.91
N ASP A 235 12.80 4.75 -4.72
CA ASP A 235 13.06 6.00 -4.02
C ASP A 235 14.39 5.91 -3.26
N LYS A 236 15.44 6.50 -3.85
CA LYS A 236 16.80 6.50 -3.27
C LYS A 236 16.90 7.12 -1.88
N LYS A 237 15.99 8.03 -1.52
CA LYS A 237 16.04 8.73 -0.23
C LYS A 237 15.27 7.98 0.85
N LYS A 238 14.15 7.38 0.47
CA LYS A 238 13.26 6.68 1.40
C LYS A 238 13.49 5.19 1.49
N GLY A 239 14.29 4.57 0.61
CA GLY A 239 14.47 3.11 0.64
C GLY A 239 13.27 2.31 0.13
N SER A 240 12.20 2.96 -0.35
CA SER A 240 11.04 2.25 -0.87
C SER A 240 11.31 1.76 -2.30
N VAL A 241 11.11 0.46 -2.51
CA VAL A 241 11.21 -0.22 -3.80
C VAL A 241 9.82 -0.71 -4.20
N LYS A 242 9.38 -0.33 -5.40
CA LYS A 242 8.12 -0.77 -6.00
C LYS A 242 8.42 -1.65 -7.21
N LEU A 243 7.96 -2.89 -7.16
CA LEU A 243 7.98 -3.83 -8.27
C LEU A 243 6.60 -3.87 -8.92
N THR A 244 6.55 -3.88 -10.24
CA THR A 244 5.31 -4.02 -11.01
C THR A 244 5.54 -5.02 -12.12
N GLY A 245 4.74 -6.08 -12.19
CA GLY A 245 4.93 -7.17 -13.14
C GLY A 245 3.61 -7.72 -13.65
N LYS A 246 3.66 -8.46 -14.76
CA LYS A 246 2.45 -9.08 -15.34
C LYS A 246 2.02 -10.35 -14.61
N ASN A 247 2.94 -11.00 -13.89
CA ASN A 247 2.70 -12.23 -13.13
C ASN A 247 3.27 -12.12 -11.71
N ARG A 248 2.66 -12.85 -10.76
CA ARG A 248 3.15 -12.90 -9.36
C ARG A 248 4.51 -13.58 -9.24
N GLU A 249 4.78 -14.60 -10.05
CA GLU A 249 6.04 -15.34 -10.01
C GLU A 249 7.25 -14.46 -10.37
N GLY A 250 7.13 -13.60 -11.39
CA GLY A 250 8.19 -12.68 -11.78
C GLY A 250 8.48 -11.65 -10.68
N ILE A 251 7.44 -11.13 -10.03
CA ILE A 251 7.59 -10.19 -8.92
C ILE A 251 8.23 -10.85 -7.71
N LYS A 252 7.77 -12.05 -7.34
CA LYS A 252 8.35 -12.80 -6.24
C LYS A 252 9.83 -13.12 -6.51
N GLY A 253 10.15 -13.59 -7.72
CA GLY A 253 11.54 -13.85 -8.11
C GLY A 253 12.41 -12.60 -8.10
N ALA A 254 11.89 -11.45 -8.57
CA ALA A 254 12.60 -10.17 -8.52
C ALA A 254 12.79 -9.69 -7.07
N ARG A 255 11.78 -9.84 -6.22
CA ARG A 255 11.86 -9.51 -4.80
C ARG A 255 12.88 -10.38 -4.09
N ASP A 256 12.80 -11.70 -4.22
CA ASP A 256 13.74 -12.66 -3.62
C ASP A 256 15.18 -12.38 -4.08
N HIS A 257 15.36 -11.95 -5.34
CA HIS A 257 16.66 -11.54 -5.86
C HIS A 257 17.17 -10.24 -5.24
N ILE A 258 16.32 -9.22 -5.10
CA ILE A 258 16.67 -7.95 -4.45
C ILE A 258 16.96 -8.19 -2.97
N GLU A 259 16.12 -8.95 -2.29
CA GLU A 259 16.33 -9.38 -0.91
C GLU A 259 17.64 -10.17 -0.80
N GLY A 260 17.96 -11.04 -1.76
CA GLY A 260 19.23 -11.76 -1.82
C GLY A 260 20.46 -10.86 -2.00
N ILE A 261 20.36 -9.75 -2.74
CA ILE A 261 21.44 -8.73 -2.82
C ILE A 261 21.61 -8.05 -1.46
N THR A 262 20.50 -7.73 -0.80
CA THR A 262 20.51 -7.05 0.51
C THR A 262 20.87 -7.99 1.68
N SER A 263 20.61 -9.29 1.56
CA SER A 263 20.84 -10.31 2.58
C SER A 263 22.16 -11.07 2.37
N GLY A 264 22.67 -11.10 1.13
CA GLY A 264 23.92 -11.75 0.75
C GLY A 264 25.16 -10.90 1.01
N LEU A 265 24.97 -9.66 1.46
CA LEU A 265 25.95 -8.92 2.22
C LEU A 265 25.61 -9.24 3.68
N THR A 266 26.41 -10.11 4.31
CA THR A 266 26.46 -10.26 5.76
C THR A 266 26.20 -8.90 6.39
N PRO A 267 25.32 -8.75 7.40
CA PRO A 267 25.27 -7.50 8.14
C PRO A 267 26.70 -7.24 8.58
N VAL A 268 27.37 -6.31 7.89
CA VAL A 268 28.59 -5.72 8.41
C VAL A 268 28.02 -5.04 9.62
N GLU A 269 28.21 -5.66 10.80
CA GLU A 269 27.96 -5.01 12.06
C GLU A 269 28.66 -3.66 11.93
N ARG A 270 27.88 -2.62 11.67
CA ARG A 270 28.36 -1.25 11.80
C ARG A 270 28.54 -1.12 13.29
N VAL A 271 29.70 -1.55 13.77
CA VAL A 271 30.11 -1.34 15.14
C VAL A 271 30.20 0.17 15.25
N GLU A 272 29.17 0.79 15.83
CA GLU A 272 29.18 2.21 16.15
C GLU A 272 30.22 2.43 17.24
N TYR A 273 31.40 2.84 16.82
CA TYR A 273 32.48 3.19 17.72
C TYR A 273 32.18 4.48 18.48
N LYS A 274 32.41 4.49 19.78
CA LYS A 274 32.38 5.69 20.63
C LYS A 274 33.80 6.15 20.93
N VAL A 275 33.95 7.46 21.17
CA VAL A 275 35.22 8.02 21.64
C VAL A 275 35.56 7.38 22.99
N GLY A 276 36.75 6.79 23.09
CA GLY A 276 37.21 6.01 24.25
C GLY A 276 37.11 4.49 24.10
N ASP A 277 36.51 3.98 23.02
CA ASP A 277 36.50 2.53 22.77
C ASP A 277 37.90 2.02 22.38
N VAL A 278 38.31 0.92 23.02
CA VAL A 278 39.58 0.23 22.74
C VAL A 278 39.30 -1.01 21.90
N VAL A 279 39.85 -1.04 20.70
CA VAL A 279 39.54 -2.05 19.67
C VAL A 279 40.82 -2.58 19.04
N GLN A 280 40.82 -3.85 18.65
CA GLN A 280 41.96 -4.47 17.96
C GLN A 280 41.86 -4.15 16.46
N GLY A 281 42.88 -3.50 15.92
CA GLY A 281 42.94 -3.11 14.51
C GLY A 281 44.21 -3.61 13.82
N LYS A 282 44.13 -3.80 12.50
CA LYS A 282 45.25 -4.30 11.69
C LYS A 282 45.88 -3.19 10.85
N VAL A 283 47.21 -3.08 10.86
CA VAL A 283 47.93 -2.08 10.05
C VAL A 283 47.80 -2.43 8.57
N LYS A 284 47.10 -1.59 7.82
CA LYS A 284 46.86 -1.76 6.38
C LYS A 284 47.93 -1.06 5.54
N LYS A 285 48.37 0.11 5.98
CA LYS A 285 49.36 0.91 5.24
C LYS A 285 50.08 1.89 6.16
N ILE A 286 51.41 1.97 6.02
CA ILE A 286 52.23 2.93 6.75
C ILE A 286 52.53 4.15 5.86
N VAL A 287 52.49 5.36 6.43
CA VAL A 287 52.83 6.63 5.77
C VAL A 287 53.76 7.46 6.67
N ASP A 288 54.47 8.43 6.11
CA ASP A 288 55.51 9.18 6.84
C ASP A 288 55.01 9.91 8.10
N PHE A 289 53.71 10.22 8.16
CA PHE A 289 53.08 10.93 9.29
C PHE A 289 52.22 10.02 10.20
N GLY A 290 52.14 8.71 9.94
CA GLY A 290 51.28 7.81 10.71
C GLY A 290 51.02 6.45 10.07
N ALA A 291 49.98 5.76 10.52
CA ALA A 291 49.55 4.49 9.93
C ALA A 291 48.03 4.40 9.82
N PHE A 292 47.58 3.78 8.73
CA PHE A 292 46.18 3.42 8.51
C PHE A 292 45.91 2.04 9.10
N ILE A 293 44.93 1.98 9.98
CA ILE A 293 44.55 0.79 10.72
C ILE A 293 43.12 0.45 10.36
N GLU A 294 42.91 -0.77 9.90
CA GLU A 294 41.60 -1.33 9.62
C GLU A 294 40.99 -1.82 10.92
N LEU A 295 39.82 -1.26 11.27
CA LEU A 295 39.05 -1.65 12.45
C LEU A 295 38.00 -2.73 12.08
N PRO A 296 37.50 -3.49 13.06
CA PRO A 296 36.35 -4.37 12.86
C PRO A 296 35.17 -3.62 12.20
N GLY A 297 34.44 -4.27 11.29
CA GLY A 297 33.37 -3.62 10.53
C GLY A 297 33.84 -2.82 9.30
N GLY A 298 35.11 -2.95 8.89
CA GLY A 298 35.62 -2.44 7.60
C GLY A 298 35.86 -0.93 7.57
N ILE A 299 36.03 -0.30 8.74
CA ILE A 299 36.27 1.15 8.86
C ILE A 299 37.77 1.41 9.02
N ASP A 300 38.32 2.32 8.22
CA ASP A 300 39.74 2.71 8.29
C ASP A 300 39.93 3.90 9.25
N GLY A 301 40.83 3.76 10.23
CA GLY A 301 41.25 4.83 11.14
C GLY A 301 42.73 5.21 10.97
N LEU A 302 43.09 6.44 11.35
CA LEU A 302 44.47 6.94 11.24
C LEU A 302 45.07 7.16 12.64
N ILE A 303 46.21 6.52 12.92
CA ILE A 303 47.05 6.84 14.07
C ILE A 303 48.19 7.78 13.63
N HIS A 304 48.32 8.93 14.28
CA HIS A 304 49.41 9.86 14.01
C HIS A 304 50.71 9.42 14.72
N ILE A 305 51.87 9.68 14.13
CA ILE A 305 53.19 9.26 14.69
C ILE A 305 53.42 9.72 16.13
N SER A 306 52.88 10.88 16.51
CA SER A 306 52.97 11.43 17.88
C SER A 306 52.10 10.72 18.92
N LYS A 307 51.23 9.80 18.50
CA LYS A 307 50.32 9.01 19.36
C LYS A 307 50.66 7.51 19.39
N LEU A 308 51.82 7.15 18.82
CA LEU A 308 52.28 5.76 18.64
C LEU A 308 53.19 5.25 19.78
N SER A 309 53.83 6.16 20.53
CA SER A 309 54.68 5.85 21.70
C SER A 309 54.90 7.11 22.56
N ASP A 310 55.15 6.93 23.87
CA ASP A 310 55.48 8.02 24.82
C ASP A 310 56.94 8.53 24.67
N GLY A 311 57.76 7.90 23.81
CA GLY A 311 59.13 8.32 23.48
C GLY A 311 59.26 8.99 22.10
N HIS A 312 60.39 9.67 21.83
CA HIS A 312 60.64 10.29 20.52
C HIS A 312 60.95 9.22 19.47
N VAL A 313 60.02 8.99 18.54
CA VAL A 313 60.15 8.02 17.44
C VAL A 313 60.44 8.76 16.15
N GLY A 314 61.57 8.45 15.50
CA GLY A 314 62.00 9.09 14.25
C GLY A 314 61.29 8.56 12.99
N ARG A 315 60.90 7.28 12.96
CA ARG A 315 60.20 6.65 11.83
C ARG A 315 59.13 5.67 12.32
N VAL A 316 57.94 5.70 11.70
CA VAL A 316 56.81 4.82 12.03
C VAL A 316 57.14 3.34 11.82
N SER A 317 57.97 3.04 10.81
CA SER A 317 58.43 1.70 10.45
C SER A 317 59.35 1.03 11.47
N ASP A 318 59.86 1.77 12.46
CA ASP A 318 60.68 1.21 13.55
C ASP A 318 59.82 0.59 14.67
N VAL A 319 58.51 0.88 14.70
CA VAL A 319 57.59 0.52 15.80
C VAL A 319 56.47 -0.43 15.37
N ILE A 320 56.02 -0.36 14.11
CA ILE A 320 54.96 -1.19 13.56
C ILE A 320 55.29 -1.63 12.13
N LYS A 321 54.87 -2.84 11.75
CA LYS A 321 54.95 -3.34 10.37
C LYS A 321 53.56 -3.43 9.75
N GLU A 322 53.50 -3.35 8.43
CA GLU A 322 52.26 -3.61 7.70
C GLU A 322 51.81 -5.05 7.96
N GLY A 323 50.55 -5.21 8.35
CA GLY A 323 49.96 -6.49 8.75
C GLY A 323 49.97 -6.78 10.25
N ASP A 324 50.65 -5.98 11.08
CA ASP A 324 50.62 -6.15 12.54
C ASP A 324 49.24 -5.79 13.12
N GLU A 325 48.87 -6.49 14.19
CA GLU A 325 47.65 -6.21 14.96
C GLU A 325 47.99 -5.44 16.24
N LEU A 326 47.28 -4.35 16.50
CA LEU A 326 47.47 -3.54 17.69
C LEU A 326 46.15 -3.06 18.28
N MET A 327 46.14 -2.88 19.60
CA MET A 327 45.03 -2.28 20.33
C MET A 327 45.08 -0.76 20.19
N VAL A 328 44.00 -0.18 19.65
CA VAL A 328 43.87 1.26 19.41
C VAL A 328 42.65 1.80 20.12
N GLU A 329 42.80 2.98 20.69
CA GLU A 329 41.72 3.75 21.32
C GLU A 329 41.24 4.83 20.36
N ILE A 330 39.92 5.04 20.29
CA ILE A 330 39.32 6.04 19.41
C ILE A 330 39.31 7.40 20.12
N VAL A 331 40.08 8.36 19.60
CA VAL A 331 40.35 9.64 20.26
C VAL A 331 39.44 10.75 19.74
N GLU A 332 39.19 10.80 18.44
CA GLU A 332 38.35 11.84 17.84
C GLU A 332 37.67 11.40 16.53
N PHE A 333 36.49 11.96 16.28
CA PHE A 333 35.82 11.90 14.98
C PHE A 333 35.92 13.25 14.28
N LYS A 334 36.57 13.29 13.10
CA LYS A 334 36.63 14.48 12.24
C LYS A 334 35.92 14.18 10.91
N GLY A 335 34.61 14.38 10.87
CA GLY A 335 33.77 14.03 9.72
C GLY A 335 33.77 12.52 9.48
N ASN A 336 34.09 12.07 8.25
CA ASN A 336 34.22 10.65 7.90
C ASN A 336 35.58 10.03 8.28
N LYS A 337 36.42 10.71 9.07
CA LYS A 337 37.76 10.22 9.47
C LYS A 337 37.82 9.98 10.98
N ILE A 338 38.33 8.82 11.37
CA ILE A 338 38.53 8.41 12.76
C ILE A 338 40.00 8.62 13.15
N GLY A 339 40.23 9.41 14.18
CA GLY A 339 41.54 9.60 14.81
C GLY A 339 41.78 8.55 15.89
N LEU A 340 42.87 7.80 15.76
CA LEU A 340 43.24 6.71 16.67
C LEU A 340 44.44 7.09 17.53
N GLY A 341 44.46 6.58 18.77
CA GLY A 341 45.60 6.59 19.68
C GLY A 341 45.99 5.16 20.04
N ARG A 342 47.24 4.95 20.47
CA ARG A 342 47.65 3.64 20.97
C ARG A 342 47.07 3.42 22.36
N ALA A 343 46.30 2.35 22.54
CA ALA A 343 45.81 1.95 23.87
C ALA A 343 46.98 1.42 24.71
N LYS A 344 46.97 1.71 26.02
CA LYS A 344 47.94 1.21 26.98
C LYS A 344 47.71 -0.27 27.31
#